data_AF-A0A7T1I480-F1
#
_entry.id   AF-A0A7T1I480-F1
#
_cell.length_a   1.000
_cell.length_b   1.000
_cell.length_c   1.000
_cell.angle_alpha   90.00
_cell.angle_beta   90.00
_cell.angle_gamma   90.00
#
_symmetry.space_group_name_H-M   'P 1'
#
loop_
_entity.id
_entity.type
_entity.pdbx_description
1 polymer ?
#
loop_
_entity_poly.entity_id
_entity_poly.type
_entity_poly.pdbx_seq_one_letter_code
_entity_poly.pdbx_strand_id
1 'polypeptide(L)'
;MQQSCRPIRQTFETTLQRVVELGYQRGERTPWASTVRTCQQLQKVTGGLWTFLENEGIEPTNNAAERALRQSVIQRKISQGVQSRQGAICRSRLLTVTTTLRQQGRDVWEFLEQAWIAHHRDGVMPSLLSDP
;
A
#
# COMPACT_ATOMS: atom_id res chain seq x y z
N MET A 1 -6.47 -21.90 -11.21
CA MET A 1 -5.32 -21.77 -10.27
C MET A 1 -5.73 -21.79 -8.80
N GLN A 2 -6.75 -21.06 -8.37
CA GLN A 2 -7.18 -20.99 -6.95
C GLN A 2 -7.33 -22.35 -6.25
N GLN A 3 -8.07 -23.31 -6.83
CA GLN A 3 -8.33 -24.60 -6.19
C GLN A 3 -7.04 -25.42 -5.98
N SER A 4 -6.11 -25.36 -6.95
CA SER A 4 -4.84 -26.07 -6.89
C SER A 4 -3.88 -25.49 -5.84
N CYS A 5 -3.95 -24.18 -5.57
CA CYS A 5 -3.11 -23.50 -4.59
C CYS A 5 -3.69 -23.51 -3.16
N ARG A 6 -4.94 -23.94 -2.98
CA ARG A 6 -5.63 -23.97 -1.68
C ARG A 6 -4.85 -24.73 -0.59
N PRO A 7 -4.28 -25.92 -0.85
CA PRO A 7 -3.51 -26.64 0.17
C PRO A 7 -2.29 -25.83 0.63
N ILE A 8 -1.56 -25.22 -0.31
CA ILE A 8 -0.38 -24.41 -0.02
C ILE A 8 -0.76 -23.19 0.83
N ARG A 9 -1.86 -22.51 0.48
CA ARG A 9 -2.39 -21.37 1.25
C ARG A 9 -2.71 -21.78 2.69
N GLN A 10 -3.43 -22.88 2.87
CA GLN A 10 -3.82 -23.37 4.20
C GLN A 10 -2.61 -23.77 5.05
N THR A 11 -1.63 -24.46 4.46
CA THR A 11 -0.40 -24.82 5.15
C THR A 11 0.38 -23.57 5.55
N PHE A 12 0.55 -22.61 4.65
CA PHE A 12 1.24 -21.36 4.93
C PHE A 12 0.57 -20.60 6.08
N GLU A 13 -0.75 -20.39 6.01
CA GLU A 13 -1.51 -19.66 7.04
C GLU A 13 -1.45 -20.37 8.40
N THR A 14 -1.53 -21.71 8.42
CA THR A 14 -1.42 -22.51 9.65
C THR A 14 -0.02 -22.44 10.26
N THR A 15 1.03 -22.55 9.43
CA THR A 15 2.42 -22.41 9.89
C THR A 15 2.67 -21.01 10.45
N LEU A 16 2.16 -19.99 9.76
CA LEU A 16 2.29 -18.60 10.17
C LEU A 16 1.62 -18.35 11.53
N GLN A 17 0.38 -18.85 11.71
CA GLN A 17 -0.35 -18.78 12.97
C GLN A 17 0.44 -19.44 14.11
N ARG A 18 0.96 -20.64 13.89
CA ARG A 18 1.75 -21.38 14.89
C ARG A 18 3.00 -20.62 15.33
N VAL A 19 3.72 -20.00 14.40
CA VAL A 19 4.92 -19.21 14.74
C VAL A 19 4.55 -17.97 15.55
N VAL A 20 3.43 -17.32 15.23
CA VAL A 20 2.93 -16.17 16.00
C VAL A 20 2.56 -16.59 17.43
N GLU A 21 1.89 -17.73 17.59
CA GLU A 21 1.49 -18.29 18.90
C GLU A 21 2.67 -18.70 19.78
N LEU A 22 3.73 -19.26 19.19
CA LEU A 22 4.94 -19.62 19.92
C LEU A 22 5.62 -18.40 20.56
N GLY A 23 5.44 -17.22 19.97
CA GLY A 23 5.89 -15.96 20.56
C GLY A 23 7.41 -15.87 20.75
N TYR A 24 7.83 -14.85 21.48
CA TYR A 24 9.22 -14.62 21.87
C TYR A 24 9.26 -13.77 23.15
N GLN A 25 10.39 -13.75 23.86
CA GLN A 25 10.50 -12.98 25.10
C GLN A 25 10.64 -11.48 24.82
N ARG A 26 10.02 -10.63 25.67
CA ARG A 26 10.13 -9.18 25.50
C ARG A 26 11.61 -8.74 25.57
N GLY A 27 12.04 -7.98 24.57
CA GLY A 27 13.43 -7.51 24.47
C GLY A 27 14.39 -8.49 23.77
N GLU A 28 13.91 -9.67 23.38
CA GLU A 28 14.71 -10.66 22.65
C GLU A 28 15.10 -10.16 21.25
N ARG A 29 16.40 -10.28 20.94
CA ARG A 29 17.03 -9.85 19.68
C ARG A 29 17.55 -11.03 18.84
N THR A 30 17.07 -12.23 19.11
CA THR A 30 17.45 -13.43 18.36
C THR A 30 16.87 -13.42 16.93
N PRO A 31 17.43 -14.22 16.02
CA PRO A 31 16.79 -14.48 14.72
C PRO A 31 15.35 -14.98 14.87
N TRP A 32 15.06 -15.80 15.88
CA TRP A 32 13.70 -16.27 16.18
C TRP A 32 12.72 -15.14 16.44
N ALA A 33 13.07 -14.20 17.31
CA ALA A 33 12.24 -13.03 17.59
C ALA A 33 12.01 -12.17 16.32
N SER A 34 12.99 -12.11 15.41
CA SER A 34 12.82 -11.45 14.10
C SER A 34 11.82 -12.19 13.20
N THR A 35 11.91 -13.51 13.14
CA THR A 35 10.98 -14.37 12.40
C THR A 35 9.56 -14.20 12.91
N VAL A 36 9.34 -14.30 14.23
CA VAL A 36 8.01 -14.14 14.83
C VAL A 36 7.43 -12.75 14.52
N ARG A 37 8.23 -11.68 14.65
CA ARG A 37 7.81 -10.32 14.26
C ARG A 37 7.42 -10.24 12.79
N THR A 38 8.17 -10.89 11.91
CA THR A 38 7.86 -10.93 10.47
C THR A 38 6.54 -11.67 10.21
N CYS A 39 6.33 -12.83 10.84
CA CYS A 39 5.06 -13.57 10.77
C CYS A 39 3.88 -12.74 11.29
N GLN A 40 4.06 -11.99 12.38
CA GLN A 40 3.03 -11.06 12.89
C GLN A 40 2.69 -9.95 11.89
N GLN A 41 3.66 -9.42 11.13
CA GLN A 41 3.36 -8.44 10.09
C GLN A 41 2.64 -9.07 8.89
N LEU A 42 3.09 -10.24 8.45
CA LEU A 42 2.45 -10.98 7.36
C LEU A 42 1.00 -11.35 7.70
N GLN A 43 0.71 -11.71 8.95
CA GLN A 43 -0.65 -12.00 9.42
C GLN A 43 -1.63 -10.84 9.15
N LYS A 44 -1.18 -9.60 9.36
CA LYS A 44 -2.00 -8.39 9.16
C LYS A 44 -2.36 -8.15 7.69
N VAL A 45 -1.58 -8.69 6.77
CA VAL A 45 -1.73 -8.50 5.32
C VAL A 45 -2.12 -9.78 4.58
N THR A 46 -2.53 -10.83 5.30
CA THR A 46 -2.85 -12.15 4.72
C THR A 46 -3.86 -12.08 3.57
N GLY A 47 -4.86 -11.19 3.67
CA GLY A 47 -5.84 -10.99 2.59
C GLY A 47 -5.24 -10.51 1.27
N GLY A 48 -4.11 -9.78 1.32
CA GLY A 48 -3.40 -9.29 0.13
C GLY A 48 -2.38 -10.28 -0.45
N LEU A 49 -1.94 -11.28 0.30
CA LEU A 49 -0.87 -12.21 -0.14
C LEU A 49 -1.29 -13.07 -1.33
N TRP A 50 -2.59 -13.31 -1.48
CA TRP A 50 -3.14 -14.25 -2.46
C TRP A 50 -3.92 -13.58 -3.59
N THR A 51 -4.01 -12.26 -3.59
CA THR A 51 -4.90 -11.52 -4.51
C THR A 51 -4.60 -11.80 -5.98
N PHE A 52 -3.34 -12.05 -6.34
CA PHE A 52 -2.94 -12.43 -7.71
C PHE A 52 -3.48 -13.80 -8.17
N LEU A 53 -3.86 -14.68 -7.23
CA LEU A 53 -4.51 -15.96 -7.55
C LEU A 53 -6.01 -15.77 -7.80
N GLU A 54 -6.59 -14.69 -7.28
CA GLU A 54 -8.04 -14.43 -7.30
C GLU A 54 -8.45 -13.47 -8.41
N ASN A 55 -7.59 -12.51 -8.73
CA ASN A 55 -7.84 -11.48 -9.75
C ASN A 55 -6.79 -11.58 -10.86
N GLU A 56 -7.25 -11.90 -12.06
CA GLU A 56 -6.41 -11.94 -13.25
C GLU A 56 -5.82 -10.55 -13.55
N GLY A 57 -4.58 -10.51 -14.03
CA GLY A 57 -3.85 -9.27 -14.32
C GLY A 57 -3.13 -8.64 -13.13
N ILE A 58 -3.26 -9.19 -11.93
CA ILE A 58 -2.46 -8.77 -10.77
C ILE A 58 -1.18 -9.60 -10.72
N GLU A 59 -0.03 -8.92 -10.67
CA GLU A 59 1.29 -9.53 -10.54
C GLU A 59 1.48 -10.16 -9.14
N PRO A 60 2.20 -11.28 -9.01
CA PRO A 60 2.55 -11.89 -7.71
C PRO A 60 3.64 -11.10 -6.95
N THR A 61 3.88 -9.84 -7.32
CA THR A 61 4.96 -9.01 -6.78
C THR A 61 4.46 -7.61 -6.47
N ASN A 62 5.09 -6.97 -5.48
CA ASN A 62 4.79 -5.58 -5.10
C ASN A 62 5.41 -4.52 -6.03
N ASN A 63 5.97 -4.95 -7.17
CA ASN A 63 6.75 -4.09 -8.06
C ASN A 63 5.96 -2.88 -8.57
N ALA A 64 4.66 -3.03 -8.82
CA ALA A 64 3.81 -1.94 -9.28
C ALA A 64 3.72 -0.81 -8.23
N ALA A 65 3.45 -1.15 -6.97
CA ALA A 65 3.36 -0.18 -5.89
C ALA A 65 4.73 0.45 -5.59
N GLU A 66 5.80 -0.35 -5.59
CA GLU A 66 7.16 0.16 -5.39
C GLU A 66 7.57 1.14 -6.47
N ARG A 67 7.29 0.84 -7.75
CA ARG A 67 7.56 1.76 -8.87
C ARG A 67 6.78 3.06 -8.71
N ALA A 68 5.51 2.99 -8.32
CA ALA A 68 4.67 4.16 -8.11
C ALA A 68 5.23 5.08 -7.00
N LEU A 69 5.72 4.49 -5.91
CA LEU A 69 6.28 5.26 -4.77
C LEU A 69 7.72 5.73 -4.99
N ARG A 70 8.50 5.05 -5.82
CA ARG A 70 9.97 5.23 -5.97
C ARG A 70 10.38 6.68 -6.19
N GLN A 71 9.74 7.38 -7.12
CA GLN A 71 10.08 8.78 -7.42
C GLN A 71 9.91 9.69 -6.21
N SER A 72 8.81 9.52 -5.47
CA SER A 72 8.54 10.31 -4.27
C SER A 72 9.52 10.01 -3.13
N VAL A 73 10.00 8.77 -3.01
CA VAL A 73 10.98 8.35 -2.00
C VAL A 73 12.35 8.94 -2.33
N ILE A 74 12.77 8.87 -3.59
CA ILE A 74 14.03 9.46 -4.06
C ILE A 74 14.03 10.97 -3.82
N GLN A 75 12.97 11.67 -4.22
CA GLN A 75 12.83 13.11 -4.00
C GLN A 75 12.92 13.46 -2.52
N ARG A 76 12.23 12.73 -1.64
CA ARG A 76 12.30 12.93 -0.19
C ARG A 76 13.74 12.78 0.32
N LYS A 77 14.47 11.79 -0.17
CA LYS A 77 15.86 11.54 0.25
C LYS A 77 16.78 12.68 -0.18
N ILE A 78 16.65 13.16 -1.42
CA ILE A 78 17.49 14.24 -1.96
C ILE A 78 17.16 15.59 -1.29
N SER A 79 15.87 15.89 -1.09
CA SER A 79 15.42 17.18 -0.54
C SER A 79 15.44 17.22 0.99
N GLN A 80 15.90 16.16 1.66
CA GLN A 80 15.73 15.94 3.11
C GLN A 80 14.26 15.96 3.60
N GLY A 81 13.31 15.85 2.68
CA GLY A 81 11.89 15.78 2.98
C GLY A 81 11.29 17.06 3.57
N VAL A 82 10.06 16.93 4.07
CA VAL A 82 9.32 18.03 4.71
C VAL A 82 9.45 17.90 6.22
N GLN A 83 9.79 19.00 6.89
CA GLN A 83 10.07 19.03 8.33
C GLN A 83 8.82 19.26 9.19
N SER A 84 7.71 19.73 8.60
CA SER A 84 6.46 19.97 9.32
C SER A 84 5.45 18.84 9.10
N ARG A 85 4.66 18.54 10.14
CA ARG A 85 3.55 17.58 10.06
C ARG A 85 2.55 17.96 8.96
N GLN A 86 2.20 19.25 8.87
CA GLN A 86 1.24 19.74 7.88
C GLN A 86 1.78 19.56 6.45
N GLY A 87 3.06 19.85 6.24
CA GLY A 87 3.67 19.67 4.93
C GLY A 87 3.84 18.19 4.55
N ALA A 88 4.07 17.30 5.52
CA ALA A 88 4.07 15.85 5.28
C ALA A 88 2.68 15.34 4.85
N ILE A 89 1.60 15.83 5.47
CA ILE A 89 0.22 15.50 5.09
C ILE A 89 -0.12 16.07 3.71
N CYS A 90 0.27 17.31 3.42
CA CYS A 90 0.06 17.91 2.09
C CYS A 90 0.76 17.08 1.00
N ARG A 91 2.04 16.74 1.23
CA ARG A 91 2.81 15.93 0.29
C ARG A 91 2.22 14.53 0.11
N SER A 92 1.75 13.87 1.17
CA SER A 92 1.14 12.54 1.04
C SER A 92 -0.17 12.60 0.24
N ARG A 93 -1.01 13.60 0.47
CA ARG A 93 -2.25 13.81 -0.30
C ARG A 93 -1.98 14.08 -1.79
N LEU A 94 -1.04 14.98 -2.09
CA LEU A 94 -0.63 15.25 -3.48
C LEU A 94 -0.06 14.00 -4.16
N LEU A 95 0.76 13.21 -3.45
CA LEU A 95 1.26 11.95 -3.98
C LEU A 95 0.13 10.98 -4.29
N THR A 96 -0.84 10.81 -3.39
CA THR A 96 -2.01 9.96 -3.61
C THR A 96 -2.78 10.39 -4.85
N VAL A 97 -3.16 11.67 -4.93
CA VAL A 97 -3.94 12.21 -6.06
C VAL A 97 -3.19 12.01 -7.38
N THR A 98 -1.95 12.48 -7.45
CA THR A 98 -1.16 12.44 -8.70
C THR A 98 -0.83 11.02 -9.15
N THR A 99 -0.57 10.10 -8.22
CA THR A 99 -0.26 8.70 -8.54
C THR A 99 -1.50 7.98 -9.02
N THR A 100 -2.63 8.12 -8.33
CA THR A 100 -3.89 7.48 -8.69
C THR A 100 -4.40 7.96 -10.06
N LEU A 101 -4.41 9.27 -10.32
CA LEU A 101 -4.85 9.80 -11.60
C LEU A 101 -3.99 9.33 -12.77
N ARG A 102 -2.65 9.31 -12.59
CA ARG A 102 -1.74 8.77 -13.61
C ARG A 102 -1.98 7.28 -13.89
N GLN A 103 -2.26 6.49 -12.85
CA GLN A 103 -2.60 5.08 -13.01
C GLN A 103 -3.94 4.89 -13.74
N GLN A 104 -4.90 5.79 -13.52
CA GLN A 104 -6.20 5.82 -14.21
C GLN A 104 -6.14 6.43 -15.62
N GLY A 105 -4.97 6.94 -16.06
CA GLY A 105 -4.85 7.65 -17.34
C GLY A 105 -5.59 8.99 -17.40
N ARG A 106 -5.91 9.59 -16.24
CA ARG A 106 -6.64 10.86 -16.11
C ARG A 106 -5.68 12.03 -16.00
N ASP A 107 -6.09 13.19 -16.51
CA ASP A 107 -5.30 14.41 -16.41
C ASP A 107 -5.27 14.93 -14.96
N VAL A 108 -4.05 15.15 -14.47
CA VAL A 108 -3.80 15.59 -13.10
C VAL A 108 -4.22 17.05 -12.91
N TRP A 109 -3.95 17.89 -13.90
CA TRP A 109 -4.19 19.32 -13.81
C TRP A 109 -5.70 19.61 -13.87
N GLU A 110 -6.42 18.95 -14.77
CA GLU A 110 -7.87 19.02 -14.88
C GLU A 110 -8.54 18.65 -13.55
N PHE A 111 -8.11 17.55 -12.91
CA PHE A 111 -8.65 17.16 -11.60
C PHE A 111 -8.39 18.20 -10.52
N LEU A 112 -7.17 18.75 -10.46
CA LEU A 112 -6.80 19.77 -9.46
C LEU A 112 -7.56 21.08 -9.68
N GLU A 113 -7.76 21.49 -10.93
CA GLU A 113 -8.59 22.64 -11.29
C GLU A 113 -10.05 22.43 -10.87
N GLN A 114 -10.64 21.28 -11.18
CA GLN A 114 -12.00 20.93 -10.75
C GLN A 114 -12.13 20.95 -9.22
N ALA A 115 -11.17 20.36 -8.50
CA ALA A 115 -11.15 20.35 -7.05
C ALA A 115 -11.02 21.76 -6.46
N TRP A 116 -10.19 22.61 -7.06
CA TRP A 116 -10.03 24.01 -6.68
C TRP A 116 -11.33 24.80 -6.88
N ILE A 117 -11.95 24.68 -8.06
CA ILE A 117 -13.21 25.37 -8.38
C ILE A 117 -14.32 24.91 -7.43
N ALA A 118 -14.47 23.60 -7.20
CA ALA A 118 -15.48 23.04 -6.31
C ALA A 118 -15.35 23.59 -4.88
N HIS A 119 -14.12 23.65 -4.34
CA HIS A 119 -13.88 24.19 -3.00
C HIS A 119 -14.24 25.67 -2.86
N HIS A 120 -14.05 26.49 -3.91
CA HIS A 120 -14.31 27.93 -3.84
C HIS A 120 -15.74 28.34 -4.22
N ARG A 121 -16.48 27.45 -4.87
CA ARG A 121 -17.84 27.71 -5.36
C ARG A 121 -18.90 26.85 -4.66
N ASP A 122 -18.55 26.22 -3.54
CA ASP A 122 -19.40 25.26 -2.81
C ASP A 122 -19.98 24.16 -3.72
N GLY A 123 -19.18 23.73 -4.71
CA GLY A 123 -19.54 22.71 -5.69
C GLY A 123 -19.28 21.29 -5.22
N VAL A 124 -19.65 20.31 -6.06
CA VAL A 124 -19.37 18.89 -5.80
C VAL A 124 -17.90 18.60 -6.05
N MET A 125 -17.21 18.02 -5.06
CA MET A 125 -15.80 17.63 -5.19
C MET A 125 -15.63 16.51 -6.23
N PRO A 126 -14.65 16.62 -7.15
CA PRO A 126 -14.39 15.54 -8.11
C PRO A 126 -13.91 14.28 -7.39
N SER A 127 -14.41 13.12 -7.83
CA SER A 127 -14.03 11.83 -7.27
C SER A 127 -12.66 11.37 -7.78
N LEU A 128 -11.80 10.97 -6.84
CA LEU A 128 -10.55 10.29 -7.17
C LEU A 128 -10.78 8.81 -7.53
N LEU A 129 -11.90 8.23 -7.11
CA LEU A 129 -12.32 6.90 -7.52
C LEU A 129 -12.95 7.00 -8.91
N SER A 130 -12.56 6.09 -9.80
CA SER A 130 -13.25 5.91 -11.09
C SER A 130 -14.67 5.40 -10.84
N ASP A 131 -15.60 5.78 -11.71
CA ASP A 131 -16.91 5.13 -11.75
C ASP A 131 -16.71 3.63 -12.10
N PRO A 132 -17.50 2.73 -11.49
CA PRO A 132 -17.33 1.28 -11.63
C PRO A 132 -17.57 0.76 -13.05
#